data_AF-B7PWZ9-F1
#
_entry.id   AF-B7PWZ9-F1
#
_cell.length_a   1.000
_cell.length_b   1.000
_cell.length_c   1.000
_cell.angle_alpha   90.00
_cell.angle_beta   90.00
_cell.angle_gamma   90.00
#
_symmetry.space_group_name_H-M   'P 1'
#
loop_
_entity.id
_entity.type
_entity.pdbx_description
1 polymer ?
#
loop_
_entity_poly.entity_id
_entity_poly.type
_entity_poly.pdbx_seq_one_letter_code
_entity_poly.pdbx_strand_id
1 'polypeptide(L)'
;LAFILVLMAHLQTLHGVLHEPPTASSGTTASYRPDRPVCQGVHCSGAGTHLFYTLNRSADPCRSAFDLVCRPWVRQTPANYRRVLLGTERIFVDRTLLEIDKLLRSQHPATSESKTSTAKLALLYDRCMDDRLRDNEGLDYFRNVMRRYELHQWPYHDRDVLGQTRQALKRFVYETGSDPYFKVQLRKNSSHSMVLAIDCPSLGL
;
A
#
# COMPACT_ATOMS: atom_id res chain seq x y z
N LEU A 1 -8.79 2.33 1.01
CA LEU A 1 -8.85 1.29 -0.05
C LEU A 1 -9.66 1.74 -1.28
N ALA A 2 -10.94 2.12 -1.15
CA ALA A 2 -11.74 2.61 -2.27
C ALA A 2 -11.15 3.83 -3.00
N PHE A 3 -10.54 4.77 -2.26
CA PHE A 3 -9.90 5.96 -2.84
C PHE A 3 -8.62 5.66 -3.62
N ILE A 4 -7.86 4.64 -3.21
CA ILE A 4 -6.64 4.20 -3.92
C ILE A 4 -7.03 3.55 -5.25
N LEU A 5 -8.13 2.80 -5.27
CA LEU A 5 -8.66 2.21 -6.51
C LEU A 5 -9.16 3.27 -7.51
N VAL A 6 -9.77 4.36 -7.03
CA VAL A 6 -10.19 5.49 -7.89
C VAL A 6 -8.99 6.26 -8.45
N LEU A 7 -7.94 6.45 -7.65
CA LEU A 7 -6.68 7.06 -8.13
C LEU A 7 -5.95 6.17 -9.14
N MET A 8 -5.93 4.84 -8.92
CA MET A 8 -5.35 3.90 -9.89
C MET A 8 -6.15 3.86 -11.20
N ALA A 9 -7.48 3.94 -11.14
CA ALA A 9 -8.33 4.02 -12.34
C ALA A 9 -8.10 5.31 -13.14
N HIS A 10 -7.88 6.45 -12.47
CA HIS A 10 -7.55 7.70 -13.15
C HIS A 10 -6.12 7.73 -13.74
N LEU A 11 -5.17 7.04 -13.12
CA LEU A 11 -3.81 6.90 -13.67
C LEU A 11 -3.75 5.95 -14.89
N GLN A 12 -4.65 4.96 -14.96
CA GLN A 12 -4.79 4.08 -16.12
C GLN A 12 -5.39 4.80 -17.34
N THR A 13 -6.27 5.78 -17.14
CA THR A 13 -6.79 6.60 -18.25
C THR A 13 -5.78 7.59 -18.83
N LEU A 14 -4.71 7.93 -18.10
CA LEU A 14 -3.65 8.85 -18.54
C LEU A 14 -2.50 8.15 -19.27
N HIS A 15 -2.35 6.83 -19.15
CA HIS A 15 -1.40 6.04 -19.94
C HIS A 15 -2.17 5.15 -20.92
N GLY A 16 -2.51 5.75 -22.06
CA GLY A 16 -3.25 5.11 -23.13
C GLY A 16 -2.64 3.78 -23.62
N VAL A 17 -3.56 2.84 -23.89
CA VAL A 17 -3.48 1.77 -24.89
C VAL A 17 -2.32 0.77 -24.70
N LEU A 18 -2.55 -0.24 -23.87
CA LEU A 18 -1.89 -1.54 -24.02
C LEU A 18 -2.41 -2.19 -25.30
N HIS A 19 -1.62 -2.10 -26.38
CA HIS A 19 -1.80 -2.96 -27.54
C HIS A 19 -1.60 -4.42 -27.12
N GLU A 20 -2.51 -5.31 -27.55
CA GLU A 20 -2.39 -6.76 -27.41
C GLU A 20 -1.03 -7.25 -27.92
N PRO A 21 -0.38 -8.21 -27.22
CA PRO A 21 0.81 -8.85 -27.73
C PRO A 21 0.44 -9.72 -28.93
N PRO A 22 1.14 -9.62 -30.08
CA PRO A 22 0.96 -10.58 -31.15
C PRO A 22 1.36 -11.97 -30.65
N THR A 23 0.50 -12.94 -30.97
CA THR A 23 0.64 -14.36 -30.69
C THR A 23 2.03 -14.89 -31.05
N ALA A 24 2.61 -15.65 -30.12
CA ALA A 24 3.91 -16.26 -30.27
C ALA A 24 3.94 -17.22 -31.48
N SER A 25 4.79 -16.91 -32.46
CA SER A 25 5.26 -17.90 -33.43
C SER A 25 6.70 -18.30 -33.11
N SER A 26 6.85 -19.61 -33.02
CA SER A 26 8.06 -20.39 -32.75
C SER A 26 9.27 -19.95 -33.58
N GLY A 27 10.41 -19.82 -32.90
CA GLY A 27 11.74 -20.02 -33.49
C GLY A 27 12.14 -19.02 -34.56
N THR A 28 12.65 -17.86 -34.16
CA THR A 28 13.44 -17.04 -35.07
C THR A 28 14.56 -16.39 -34.26
N THR A 29 15.80 -16.77 -34.57
CA THR A 29 16.99 -15.99 -34.22
C THR A 29 16.72 -14.54 -34.58
N ALA A 30 16.71 -13.65 -33.57
CA ALA A 30 16.47 -12.23 -33.76
C ALA A 30 17.60 -11.63 -34.61
N SER A 31 17.44 -11.70 -35.93
CA SER A 31 18.32 -11.05 -36.89
C SER A 31 18.03 -9.56 -36.88
N TYR A 32 19.06 -8.76 -36.61
CA TYR A 32 18.99 -7.30 -36.70
C TYR A 32 18.63 -6.93 -38.14
N ARG A 33 17.38 -6.50 -38.37
CA ARG A 33 16.92 -5.95 -39.65
C ARG A 33 17.17 -4.43 -39.64
N PRO A 34 18.13 -3.92 -40.44
CA PRO A 34 18.46 -2.50 -40.48
C PRO A 34 17.30 -1.63 -41.02
N ASP A 35 16.32 -2.20 -41.73
CA ASP A 35 15.19 -1.47 -42.33
C ASP A 35 14.02 -1.18 -41.39
N ARG A 36 14.13 -1.49 -40.09
CA ARG A 36 13.05 -1.17 -39.14
C ARG A 36 13.18 0.28 -38.70
N PRO A 37 12.10 1.09 -38.75
CA PRO A 37 12.15 2.46 -38.25
C PRO A 37 12.49 2.45 -36.76
N VAL A 38 13.65 3.01 -36.41
CA VAL A 38 14.09 3.16 -35.02
C VAL A 38 13.48 4.44 -34.47
N CYS A 39 12.86 4.32 -33.30
CA CYS A 39 12.26 5.44 -32.59
C CYS A 39 13.37 6.35 -32.03
N GLN A 40 13.43 7.59 -32.53
CA GLN A 40 14.47 8.59 -32.18
C GLN A 40 14.00 9.67 -31.20
N GLY A 41 12.77 9.57 -30.69
CA GLY A 41 12.23 10.54 -29.74
C GLY A 41 12.99 10.55 -28.41
N VAL A 42 12.96 11.68 -27.70
CA VAL A 42 13.66 11.87 -26.41
C VAL A 42 13.31 10.81 -25.37
N HIS A 43 12.04 10.44 -25.28
CA HIS A 43 11.59 9.38 -24.36
C HIS A 43 12.13 8.00 -24.76
N CYS A 44 12.26 7.76 -26.08
CA CYS A 44 12.75 6.51 -26.64
C CYS A 44 14.25 6.34 -26.39
N SER A 45 15.03 7.38 -26.68
CA SER A 45 16.46 7.40 -26.44
C SER A 45 16.78 7.28 -24.95
N GLY A 46 16.04 8.00 -24.10
CA GLY A 46 16.19 7.90 -22.65
C GLY A 46 15.89 6.49 -22.12
N ALA A 47 14.76 5.91 -22.51
CA ALA A 47 14.38 4.55 -22.12
C ALA A 47 15.38 3.50 -22.66
N GLY A 48 15.77 3.60 -23.93
CA GLY A 48 16.71 2.69 -24.57
C GLY A 48 18.08 2.72 -23.91
N THR A 49 18.58 3.92 -23.60
CA THR A 49 19.84 4.12 -22.87
C THR A 49 19.76 3.53 -21.47
N HIS A 50 18.67 3.80 -20.73
CA HIS A 50 18.48 3.26 -19.39
C HIS A 50 18.46 1.72 -19.39
N LEU A 51 17.72 1.11 -20.32
CA LEU A 51 17.70 -0.35 -20.48
C LEU A 51 19.10 -0.89 -20.82
N PHE A 52 19.79 -0.28 -21.77
CA PHE A 52 21.12 -0.72 -22.20
C PHE A 52 22.12 -0.81 -21.03
N TYR A 53 22.10 0.16 -20.12
CA TYR A 53 22.99 0.18 -18.96
C TYR A 53 22.52 -0.68 -17.78
N THR A 54 21.23 -1.00 -17.71
CA THR A 54 20.66 -1.74 -16.57
C THR A 54 20.69 -3.26 -16.78
N LEU A 55 20.72 -3.73 -18.04
CA LEU A 55 20.74 -5.15 -18.36
C LEU A 55 22.10 -5.82 -18.11
N ASN A 56 22.07 -7.01 -17.52
CA ASN A 56 23.23 -7.90 -17.46
C ASN A 56 23.42 -8.64 -18.78
N ARG A 57 24.07 -8.00 -19.73
CA ARG A 57 24.32 -8.58 -21.07
C ARG A 57 25.19 -9.85 -21.07
N SER A 58 25.81 -10.20 -19.93
CA SER A 58 26.55 -11.46 -19.78
C SER A 58 25.67 -12.63 -19.32
N ALA A 59 24.42 -12.37 -18.89
CA ALA A 59 23.47 -13.42 -18.56
C ALA A 59 22.78 -13.95 -19.82
N ASP A 60 22.61 -15.27 -19.88
CA ASP A 60 21.86 -15.93 -20.94
C ASP A 60 20.34 -15.72 -20.71
N PRO A 61 19.64 -14.96 -21.58
CA PRO A 61 18.20 -14.74 -21.47
C PRO A 61 17.40 -16.04 -21.47
N CYS A 62 17.87 -17.08 -22.17
CA CYS A 62 17.19 -18.36 -22.28
C CYS A 62 17.32 -19.20 -21.00
N ARG A 63 18.29 -18.88 -20.14
CA ARG A 63 18.48 -19.54 -18.83
C ARG A 63 17.80 -18.80 -17.70
N SER A 64 17.90 -17.47 -17.66
CA SER A 64 17.24 -16.65 -16.63
C SER A 64 17.03 -15.23 -17.12
N ALA A 65 15.79 -14.94 -17.53
CA ALA A 65 15.35 -13.57 -17.80
C ALA A 65 15.50 -12.66 -16.56
N PHE A 66 15.38 -13.22 -15.35
CA PHE A 66 15.61 -12.49 -14.10
C PHE A 66 17.08 -12.03 -13.97
N ASP A 67 18.04 -12.88 -14.37
CA ASP A 67 19.47 -12.57 -14.25
C ASP A 67 19.90 -11.51 -15.24
N LEU A 68 19.29 -11.53 -16.43
CA LEU A 68 19.47 -10.51 -17.46
C LEU A 68 18.87 -9.17 -17.05
N VAL A 69 17.61 -9.17 -16.58
CA VAL A 69 16.83 -7.93 -16.42
C VAL A 69 16.87 -7.36 -15.00
N CYS A 70 16.65 -8.20 -13.99
CA CYS A 70 16.34 -7.73 -12.64
C CYS A 70 17.53 -7.81 -11.68
N ARG A 71 18.37 -8.85 -11.80
CA ARG A 71 19.48 -9.12 -10.87
C ARG A 71 20.46 -7.96 -10.71
N PRO A 72 20.83 -7.19 -11.76
CA PRO A 72 21.67 -6.00 -11.59
C PRO A 72 21.03 -4.99 -10.65
N TRP A 73 19.78 -4.62 -10.90
CA TRP A 73 19.05 -3.64 -10.10
C TRP A 73 18.88 -4.09 -8.64
N VAL A 74 18.55 -5.37 -8.43
CA VAL A 74 18.42 -5.97 -7.09
C VAL A 74 19.73 -5.88 -6.30
N ARG A 75 20.87 -6.07 -6.96
CA ARG A 75 22.19 -6.07 -6.33
C ARG A 75 22.82 -4.69 -6.18
N GLN A 76 22.28 -3.67 -6.84
CA GLN A 76 22.82 -2.29 -6.74
C GLN A 76 22.81 -1.76 -5.31
N THR A 77 21.78 -2.06 -4.52
CA THR A 77 21.70 -1.62 -3.11
C THR A 77 20.99 -2.65 -2.23
N PRO A 78 21.33 -2.74 -0.93
CA PRO A 78 20.57 -3.54 0.05
C PRO A 78 19.10 -3.11 0.18
N ALA A 79 18.76 -1.87 -0.18
CA ALA A 79 17.39 -1.38 -0.18
C ALA A 79 16.56 -2.00 -1.31
N ASN A 80 17.13 -2.12 -2.52
CA ASN A 80 16.44 -2.75 -3.66
C ASN A 80 16.15 -4.23 -3.40
N TYR A 81 17.10 -4.95 -2.81
CA TYR A 81 16.88 -6.34 -2.40
C TYR A 81 15.71 -6.47 -1.40
N ARG A 82 15.69 -5.62 -0.37
CA ARG A 82 14.57 -5.57 0.59
C ARG A 82 13.24 -5.24 -0.07
N ARG A 83 13.22 -4.32 -1.02
CA ARG A 83 11.99 -4.00 -1.80
C ARG A 83 11.48 -5.21 -2.56
N VAL A 84 12.34 -5.96 -3.25
CA VAL A 84 11.89 -7.18 -3.94
C VAL A 84 11.38 -8.25 -2.99
N LEU A 85 12.07 -8.46 -1.86
CA LEU A 85 11.62 -9.41 -0.84
C LEU A 85 10.24 -9.04 -0.28
N LEU A 86 9.97 -7.75 -0.13
CA LEU A 86 8.71 -7.22 0.39
C LEU A 86 7.65 -6.98 -0.70
N GLY A 87 7.96 -7.28 -1.97
CA GLY A 87 7.09 -7.08 -3.13
C GLY A 87 7.46 -5.87 -4.01
N THR A 88 7.48 -6.06 -5.33
CA THR A 88 7.86 -5.02 -6.30
C THR A 88 6.90 -3.82 -6.30
N GLU A 89 5.66 -4.01 -5.85
CA GLU A 89 4.70 -2.95 -5.58
C GLU A 89 5.24 -1.93 -4.56
N ARG A 90 6.12 -2.34 -3.65
CA ARG A 90 6.70 -1.46 -2.63
C ARG A 90 7.52 -0.33 -3.23
N ILE A 91 8.13 -0.55 -4.40
CA ILE A 91 8.85 0.50 -5.13
C ILE A 91 7.92 1.67 -5.47
N PHE A 92 6.70 1.35 -5.89
CA PHE A 92 5.69 2.35 -6.24
C PHE A 92 5.08 2.98 -4.99
N VAL A 93 4.77 2.16 -3.98
CA VAL A 93 4.23 2.65 -2.70
C VAL A 93 5.17 3.66 -2.05
N ASP A 94 6.47 3.40 -1.99
CA ASP A 94 7.45 4.31 -1.38
C ASP A 94 7.43 5.69 -2.08
N ARG A 95 7.42 5.72 -3.42
CA ARG A 95 7.36 6.97 -4.19
C ARG A 95 6.03 7.69 -3.97
N THR A 96 4.91 6.96 -3.97
CA THR A 96 3.59 7.54 -3.70
C THR A 96 3.52 8.14 -2.30
N LEU A 97 4.09 7.48 -1.28
CA LEU A 97 4.13 7.99 0.08
C LEU A 97 4.94 9.28 0.20
N LEU A 98 6.04 9.42 -0.54
CA LEU A 98 6.82 10.67 -0.57
C LEU A 98 6.04 11.83 -1.18
N GLU A 99 5.28 11.59 -2.25
CA GLU A 99 4.43 12.63 -2.84
C GLU A 99 3.26 13.00 -1.92
N ILE A 100 2.68 12.02 -1.22
CA ILE A 100 1.65 12.26 -0.20
C ILE A 100 2.23 13.10 0.95
N ASP A 101 3.40 12.76 1.47
CA ASP A 101 4.09 13.54 2.51
C ASP A 101 4.29 15.00 2.08
N LYS A 102 4.83 15.22 0.89
CA LYS A 102 5.05 16.56 0.33
C LYS A 102 3.74 17.34 0.20
N LEU A 103 2.69 16.69 -0.32
CA LEU A 103 1.37 17.30 -0.46
C LEU A 103 0.79 17.71 0.90
N LEU A 104 0.83 16.82 1.89
CA LEU A 104 0.25 17.10 3.21
C LEU A 104 1.03 18.19 3.95
N ARG A 105 2.36 18.17 3.89
CA ARG A 105 3.21 19.21 4.51
C ARG A 105 3.02 20.58 3.86
N SER A 106 2.71 20.65 2.56
CA SER A 106 2.41 21.92 1.89
C SER A 106 1.14 22.62 2.40
N GLN A 107 0.31 21.91 3.16
CA GLN A 107 -0.93 22.46 3.75
C GLN A 107 -0.72 23.03 5.17
N HIS A 108 0.52 23.01 5.67
CA HIS A 108 0.83 23.46 7.02
C HIS A 108 0.81 25.00 7.13
N PRO A 109 0.29 25.60 8.24
CA PRO A 109 -0.36 24.93 9.35
C PRO A 109 -1.81 24.57 9.04
N ALA A 110 -2.15 23.29 9.17
CA ALA A 110 -3.53 22.84 9.05
C ALA A 110 -4.28 23.17 10.34
N THR A 111 -5.42 23.86 10.23
CA THR A 111 -6.27 24.20 11.38
C THR A 111 -7.52 23.31 11.42
N SER A 112 -8.04 23.07 12.63
CA SER A 112 -9.27 22.29 12.86
C SER A 112 -10.52 22.96 12.28
N GLU A 113 -10.46 24.26 12.00
CA GLU A 113 -11.56 25.04 11.43
C GLU A 113 -11.70 24.86 9.92
N SER A 114 -10.70 24.29 9.25
CA SER A 114 -10.76 24.09 7.82
C SER A 114 -11.82 23.06 7.44
N LYS A 115 -12.68 23.44 6.49
CA LYS A 115 -13.77 22.58 5.99
C LYS A 115 -13.30 21.59 4.93
N THR A 116 -12.10 21.74 4.39
CA THR A 116 -11.62 20.87 3.30
C THR A 116 -11.15 19.53 3.84
N SER A 117 -11.41 18.46 3.09
CA SER A 117 -10.93 17.12 3.41
C SER A 117 -9.40 17.07 3.46
N THR A 118 -8.73 17.78 2.56
CA THR A 118 -7.27 17.88 2.48
C THR A 118 -6.66 18.50 3.74
N ALA A 119 -7.26 19.57 4.27
CA ALA A 119 -6.75 20.20 5.49
C ALA A 119 -6.98 19.33 6.74
N LYS A 120 -8.11 18.62 6.82
CA LYS A 120 -8.34 17.64 7.89
C LYS A 120 -7.32 16.50 7.84
N LEU A 121 -6.97 16.04 6.64
CA LEU A 121 -5.96 15.02 6.44
C LEU A 121 -4.56 15.53 6.82
N ALA A 122 -4.22 16.77 6.46
CA ALA A 122 -2.96 17.40 6.86
C ALA A 122 -2.87 17.58 8.38
N LEU A 123 -3.95 17.99 9.05
CA LEU A 123 -4.00 18.07 10.51
C LEU A 123 -3.77 16.70 11.17
N LEU A 124 -4.43 15.65 10.67
CA LEU A 124 -4.21 14.28 11.16
C LEU A 124 -2.77 13.83 10.94
N TYR A 125 -2.19 14.15 9.78
CA TYR A 125 -0.81 13.84 9.45
C TYR A 125 0.17 14.54 10.40
N ASP A 126 0.01 15.84 10.62
CA ASP A 126 0.85 16.62 11.53
C ASP A 126 0.80 16.05 12.95
N ARG A 127 -0.40 15.68 13.45
CA ARG A 127 -0.55 15.05 14.76
C ARG A 127 0.10 13.67 14.85
N CYS A 128 0.10 12.89 13.77
CA CYS A 128 0.73 11.58 13.72
C CYS A 128 2.26 11.67 13.72
N MET A 129 2.81 12.72 13.10
CA MET A 129 4.26 12.94 12.96
C MET A 129 4.88 13.74 14.12
N ASP A 130 4.07 14.23 15.06
CA ASP A 130 4.55 14.96 16.23
C ASP A 130 5.06 13.97 17.31
N ASP A 131 6.37 13.71 17.27
CA ASP A 131 7.05 12.83 18.24
C ASP A 131 6.86 13.30 19.69
N ARG A 132 6.64 14.60 19.94
CA ARG A 132 6.46 15.14 21.30
C ARG A 132 5.15 14.67 21.91
N LEU A 133 4.08 14.56 21.12
CA LEU A 133 2.80 14.02 21.60
C LEU A 133 2.95 12.55 21.97
N ARG A 134 3.65 11.78 21.12
CA ARG A 134 3.93 10.36 21.37
C ARG A 134 4.71 10.16 22.67
N ASP A 135 5.76 10.96 22.86
CA ASP A 135 6.69 10.78 23.98
C ASP A 135 6.12 11.33 25.30
N ASN A 136 5.32 12.39 25.27
CA ASN A 136 4.71 12.98 26.47
C ASN A 136 3.46 12.23 26.95
N GLU A 137 2.61 11.72 26.05
CA GLU A 137 1.38 11.02 26.42
C GLU A 137 1.60 9.53 26.67
N GLY A 138 2.66 8.95 26.07
CA GLY A 138 3.05 7.55 26.26
C GLY A 138 1.86 6.58 26.18
N LEU A 139 1.67 5.79 27.24
CA LEU A 139 0.56 4.84 27.34
C LEU A 139 -0.70 5.42 28.00
N ASP A 140 -0.71 6.68 28.46
CA ASP A 140 -1.83 7.23 29.20
C ASP A 140 -3.06 7.45 28.32
N TYR A 141 -2.86 7.84 27.06
CA TYR A 141 -3.94 7.88 26.08
C TYR A 141 -4.57 6.49 25.90
N PHE A 142 -3.75 5.45 25.74
CA PHE A 142 -4.22 4.08 25.64
C PHE A 142 -4.99 3.65 26.90
N ARG A 143 -4.46 3.92 28.10
CA ARG A 143 -5.15 3.64 29.37
C ARG A 143 -6.50 4.35 29.48
N ASN A 144 -6.58 5.60 29.02
CA ASN A 144 -7.83 6.36 29.00
C ASN A 144 -8.86 5.73 28.05
N VAL A 145 -8.43 5.28 26.87
CA VAL A 145 -9.29 4.52 25.95
C VAL A 145 -9.77 3.23 26.60
N MET A 146 -8.88 2.46 27.24
CA MET A 146 -9.25 1.22 27.93
C MET A 146 -10.23 1.48 29.08
N ARG A 147 -10.09 2.57 29.83
CA ARG A 147 -11.07 2.95 30.86
C ARG A 147 -12.41 3.35 30.27
N ARG A 148 -12.43 4.16 29.19
CA ARG A 148 -13.65 4.60 28.50
C ARG A 148 -14.51 3.43 28.04
N TYR A 149 -13.86 2.35 27.59
CA TYR A 149 -14.53 1.15 27.12
C TYR A 149 -14.69 0.08 28.21
N GLU A 150 -14.37 0.39 29.49
CA GLU A 150 -14.46 -0.57 30.60
C GLU A 150 -13.57 -1.82 30.40
N LEU A 151 -12.52 -1.70 29.58
CA LEU A 151 -11.54 -2.75 29.28
C LEU A 151 -10.26 -2.65 30.13
N HIS A 152 -10.18 -1.69 31.04
CA HIS A 152 -9.00 -1.41 31.85
C HIS A 152 -8.54 -2.55 32.78
N GLN A 153 -9.38 -3.57 32.98
CA GLN A 153 -9.05 -4.77 33.76
C GLN A 153 -8.48 -5.92 32.90
N TRP A 154 -8.19 -5.68 31.62
CA TRP A 154 -7.53 -6.66 30.76
C TRP A 154 -6.05 -6.89 31.18
N PRO A 155 -5.56 -8.14 31.27
CA PRO A 155 -6.29 -9.39 31.10
C PRO A 155 -7.13 -9.75 32.33
N TYR A 156 -8.34 -10.26 32.09
CA TYR A 156 -9.26 -10.60 33.17
C TYR A 156 -8.83 -11.88 33.90
N HIS A 157 -8.77 -11.83 35.23
CA HIS A 157 -8.36 -12.96 36.06
C HIS A 157 -9.54 -13.79 36.60
N ASP A 158 -10.73 -13.20 36.72
CA ASP A 158 -11.93 -13.86 37.25
C ASP A 158 -12.95 -14.18 36.17
N ARG A 159 -13.55 -15.39 36.25
CA ARG A 159 -14.54 -15.85 35.27
C ARG A 159 -15.83 -15.04 35.26
N ASP A 160 -16.21 -14.44 36.39
CA ASP A 160 -17.44 -13.65 36.50
C ASP A 160 -17.34 -12.29 35.76
N VAL A 161 -16.11 -11.82 35.52
CA VAL A 161 -15.85 -10.57 34.80
C VAL A 161 -16.11 -10.71 33.29
N LEU A 162 -16.11 -11.93 32.74
CA LEU A 162 -16.39 -12.17 31.31
C LEU A 162 -17.79 -11.72 30.87
N GLY A 163 -18.79 -11.80 31.76
CA GLY A 163 -20.17 -11.41 31.45
C GLY A 163 -20.31 -9.89 31.18
N GLN A 164 -19.78 -9.07 32.08
CA GLN A 164 -19.75 -7.60 31.94
C GLN A 164 -18.82 -7.18 30.78
N THR A 165 -17.68 -7.88 30.65
CA THR A 165 -16.72 -7.69 29.56
C THR A 165 -17.34 -7.91 28.19
N ARG A 166 -18.30 -8.83 28.03
CA ARG A 166 -18.93 -9.08 26.72
C ARG A 166 -19.61 -7.83 26.17
N GLN A 167 -20.25 -7.04 27.02
CA GLN A 167 -20.93 -5.82 26.61
C GLN A 167 -19.94 -4.68 26.34
N ALA A 168 -18.95 -4.52 27.21
CA ALA A 168 -17.82 -3.60 27.02
C ALA A 168 -17.07 -3.86 25.70
N LEU A 169 -16.75 -5.12 25.44
CA LEU A 169 -16.09 -5.57 24.23
C LEU A 169 -16.96 -5.37 22.99
N LYS A 170 -18.26 -5.70 23.05
CA LYS A 170 -19.19 -5.44 21.94
C LYS A 170 -19.22 -3.95 21.58
N ARG A 171 -19.24 -3.08 22.60
CA ARG A 171 -19.19 -1.63 22.41
C ARG A 171 -17.87 -1.18 21.78
N PHE A 172 -16.75 -1.68 22.30
CA PHE A 172 -15.42 -1.39 21.75
C PHE A 172 -15.31 -1.79 20.29
N VAL A 173 -15.71 -3.02 19.94
CA VAL A 173 -15.73 -3.56 18.57
C VAL A 173 -16.58 -2.67 17.65
N TYR A 174 -17.79 -2.32 18.08
CA TYR A 174 -18.70 -1.52 17.28
C TYR A 174 -18.21 -0.08 17.05
N GLU A 175 -17.70 0.58 18.09
CA GLU A 175 -17.29 2.00 17.99
C GLU A 175 -15.90 2.18 17.35
N THR A 176 -14.99 1.21 17.49
CA THR A 176 -13.63 1.30 16.95
C THR A 176 -13.45 0.57 15.61
N GLY A 177 -14.39 -0.32 15.26
CA GLY A 177 -14.24 -1.21 14.11
C GLY A 177 -13.17 -2.30 14.30
N SER A 178 -12.79 -2.59 15.55
CA SER A 178 -11.84 -3.66 15.86
C SER A 178 -12.49 -5.04 15.70
N ASP A 179 -11.79 -6.00 15.08
CA ASP A 179 -12.32 -7.35 14.81
C ASP A 179 -11.52 -8.47 15.54
N PRO A 180 -11.50 -8.53 16.89
CA PRO A 180 -10.61 -9.43 17.63
C PRO A 180 -11.00 -10.92 17.61
N TYR A 181 -12.28 -11.26 17.41
CA TYR A 181 -12.76 -12.64 17.45
C TYR A 181 -13.31 -13.13 16.10
N PHE A 182 -14.02 -12.26 15.41
CA PHE A 182 -14.55 -12.48 14.09
C PHE A 182 -14.76 -11.10 13.46
N LYS A 183 -14.62 -11.06 12.15
CA LYS A 183 -14.74 -9.83 11.38
C LYS A 183 -16.15 -9.68 10.83
N VAL A 184 -16.82 -8.59 11.17
CA VAL A 184 -18.20 -8.32 10.72
C VAL A 184 -18.18 -7.26 9.63
N GLN A 185 -18.64 -7.62 8.43
CA GLN A 185 -18.59 -6.73 7.27
C GLN A 185 -19.89 -6.77 6.49
N LEU A 186 -20.29 -5.64 5.93
CA LEU A 186 -21.30 -5.62 4.87
C LEU A 186 -20.60 -5.85 3.53
N ARG A 187 -20.94 -6.95 2.85
CA ARG A 187 -20.39 -7.31 1.53
C ARG A 187 -21.51 -7.31 0.49
N LYS A 188 -21.18 -6.96 -0.76
CA LYS A 188 -22.10 -7.19 -1.87
C LYS A 188 -22.08 -8.68 -2.24
N ASN A 189 -23.25 -9.27 -2.41
CA ASN A 189 -23.41 -10.61 -2.97
C ASN A 189 -23.37 -10.56 -4.52
N SER A 190 -23.37 -11.72 -5.16
CA SER A 190 -23.46 -11.91 -6.61
C SER A 190 -24.66 -11.21 -7.25
N SER A 191 -25.74 -11.00 -6.49
CA SER A 191 -26.93 -10.25 -6.90
C SER A 191 -26.85 -8.73 -6.62
N HIS A 192 -25.67 -8.20 -6.28
CA HIS A 192 -25.44 -6.82 -5.86
C HIS A 192 -26.20 -6.35 -4.60
N SER A 193 -26.91 -7.23 -3.90
CA SER A 193 -27.50 -6.94 -2.60
C SER A 193 -26.43 -6.89 -1.50
N MET A 194 -26.66 -6.06 -0.48
CA MET A 194 -25.80 -6.00 0.69
C MET A 194 -26.17 -7.13 1.66
N VAL A 195 -25.17 -7.93 2.04
CA VAL A 195 -25.32 -9.04 3.00
C VAL A 195 -24.34 -8.86 4.15
N LEU A 196 -24.77 -9.27 5.34
CA LEU A 196 -23.89 -9.35 6.51
C LEU A 196 -22.99 -10.58 6.36
N ALA A 197 -21.68 -10.38 6.37
CA ALA A 197 -20.68 -11.43 6.32
C ALA A 197 -19.90 -11.49 7.65
N ILE A 198 -19.73 -12.70 8.15
CA ILE A 198 -18.89 -13.01 9.32
C ILE A 198 -17.70 -13.81 8.81
N ASP A 199 -16.50 -13.34 9.11
CA ASP A 199 -15.24 -13.93 8.64
C ASP A 199 -14.27 -14.15 9.81
N CYS A 200 -13.19 -14.89 9.56
CA CYS A 200 -12.12 -15.06 10.52
C CYS A 200 -11.48 -13.71 10.91
N PRO A 201 -11.04 -13.55 12.17
CA PRO A 201 -10.37 -12.32 12.60
C PRO A 201 -8.99 -12.22 11.97
N SER A 202 -8.45 -10.99 11.93
CA SER A 202 -7.04 -10.78 11.62
C SER A 202 -6.20 -11.33 12.77
N LEU A 203 -5.33 -12.30 12.49
CA LEU A 203 -4.36 -12.80 13.47
C LEU A 203 -3.17 -11.83 13.52
N GLY A 204 -2.76 -11.43 14.72
CA GLY A 204 -1.65 -10.48 14.93
C GLY A 204 -0.25 -11.11 14.85
N LEU A 205 -0.06 -12.09 13.96
CA LEU A 205 1.21 -12.80 13.75
C LEU A 205 2.14 -12.04 12.81
#